data_AF-R4MST0-F1
#
_entry.id   AF-R4MST0-F1
#
_cell.length_a   1.000
_cell.length_b   1.000
_cell.length_c   1.000
_cell.angle_alpha   90.00
_cell.angle_beta   90.00
_cell.angle_gamma   90.00
#
_symmetry.space_group_name_H-M   'P 1'
#
loop_
_entity.id
_entity.type
_entity.pdbx_description
1 polymer ?
#
loop_
_entity_poly.entity_id
_entity_poly.type
_entity_poly.pdbx_seq_one_letter_code
_entity_poly.pdbx_strand_id
1 'polypeptide(L)' 'MGHLTLVAFTAVLFSLFVETEANAFVYNYEALRIGGLVIVCLLIVGAFVLIFYNQCARLVRGKRSDSSSAI' A
#
# COMPACT_ATOMS: atom_id res chain seq x y z
N MET A 1 3.25 -18.51 -0.29
CA MET A 1 3.90 -17.62 -1.28
C MET A 1 3.70 -16.12 -0.99
N GLY A 2 2.61 -15.68 -0.32
CA GLY A 2 2.34 -14.24 -0.11
C GLY A 2 3.27 -13.46 0.83
N HIS A 3 3.90 -14.10 1.83
CA HIS A 3 4.82 -13.41 2.75
C HIS A 3 6.15 -13.00 2.08
N LEU A 4 6.67 -13.84 1.17
CA LEU A 4 7.89 -13.54 0.42
C LEU A 4 7.70 -12.35 -0.53
N THR A 5 6.54 -12.27 -1.19
CA THR A 5 6.20 -11.12 -2.04
C THR A 5 6.02 -9.84 -1.22
N LEU A 6 5.43 -9.92 -0.02
CA LEU A 6 5.31 -8.76 0.87
C LEU A 6 6.70 -8.26 1.30
N VAL A 7 7.57 -9.17 1.76
CA VAL A 7 8.93 -8.83 2.20
C VAL A 7 9.75 -8.24 1.05
N ALA A 8 9.67 -8.84 -0.15
CA ALA A 8 10.33 -8.31 -1.34
C ALA A 8 9.82 -6.91 -1.71
N PHE A 9 8.50 -6.70 -1.65
CA PHE A 9 7.90 -5.39 -1.93
C PHE A 9 8.35 -4.33 -0.91
N THR A 10 8.35 -4.67 0.39
CA THR A 10 8.85 -3.77 1.44
C THR A 10 10.35 -3.50 1.31
N ALA A 11 11.15 -4.49 0.91
CA ALA A 11 12.58 -4.31 0.70
C ALA A 11 12.87 -3.40 -0.50
N VAL A 12 12.16 -3.58 -1.63
CA VAL A 12 12.25 -2.70 -2.80
C VAL A 12 11.84 -1.28 -2.44
N LEU A 13 10.75 -1.11 -1.69
CA LEU A 13 10.35 0.20 -1.19
C LEU A 13 11.45 0.79 -0.31
N PHE A 14 12.01 0.05 0.63
CA PHE A 14 13.05 0.55 1.53
C PHE A 14 14.36 0.91 0.80
N SER A 15 14.75 0.13 -0.21
CA SER A 15 15.90 0.43 -1.06
C SER A 15 15.74 1.74 -1.84
N LEU A 16 14.51 2.14 -2.20
CA LEU A 16 14.28 3.45 -2.82
C LEU A 16 14.54 4.64 -1.87
N PHE A 17 14.58 4.41 -0.55
CA PHE A 17 14.87 5.43 0.46
C PHE A 17 16.32 5.40 0.95
N VAL A 18 17.06 4.32 0.68
CA VAL A 18 18.38 4.08 1.28
C VAL A 18 19.50 4.91 0.63
N GLU A 19 19.28 5.39 -0.58
CA GLU A 19 20.23 6.23 -1.33
C GLU A 19 20.01 7.71 -0.96
N THR A 20 20.56 8.16 0.16
CA THR A 20 20.68 9.58 0.46
C THR A 20 22.12 9.94 0.78
N GLU A 21 22.87 10.32 -0.25
CA GLU A 21 24.20 10.91 -0.11
C GLU A 21 24.07 12.24 0.66
N ALA A 22 24.23 12.19 1.98
CA ALA A 22 24.29 13.38 2.82
C ALA A 22 25.74 13.84 2.91
N ASN A 23 26.05 14.97 2.28
CA ASN A 23 27.29 15.68 2.60
C ASN A 23 27.21 16.12 4.07
N ALA A 24 28.30 15.99 4.84
CA ALA A 24 28.30 16.27 6.29
C ALA A 24 27.78 17.67 6.68
N PHE A 25 27.73 18.61 5.72
CA PHE A 25 27.27 19.99 5.92
C PHE A 25 25.98 20.35 5.17
N VAL A 26 25.45 19.47 4.32
CA VAL A 26 24.23 19.73 3.52
C VAL A 26 23.35 18.49 3.50
N TYR A 27 22.18 18.63 4.09
CA TYR A 27 21.17 17.56 4.11
C TYR A 27 20.28 17.65 2.86
N ASN A 28 20.08 16.51 2.19
CA ASN A 28 19.27 16.43 0.98
C ASN A 28 17.77 16.31 1.31
N TYR A 29 17.14 17.47 1.58
CA TYR A 29 15.69 17.54 1.81
C TYR A 29 14.86 17.23 0.55
N GLU A 30 15.44 17.33 -0.64
CA GLU A 30 14.71 17.07 -1.88
C GLU A 30 14.39 15.58 -1.99
N ALA A 31 15.38 14.72 -1.77
CA ALA A 31 15.19 13.29 -1.71
C ALA A 31 14.22 12.88 -0.58
N LEU A 32 14.37 13.46 0.62
CA LEU A 32 13.47 13.20 1.75
C LEU A 32 12.01 13.55 1.42
N ARG A 33 11.79 14.69 0.75
CA ARG A 33 10.45 15.14 0.37
C ARG A 33 9.82 14.23 -0.66
N ILE A 34 10.55 13.87 -1.72
CA ILE A 34 10.08 12.98 -2.77
C ILE A 34 9.74 11.61 -2.19
N GLY A 35 10.63 11.06 -1.36
CA GLY A 35 10.37 9.83 -0.64
C GLY A 35 9.10 9.91 0.21
N GLY A 36 8.95 10.97 1.02
CA GLY A 36 7.76 11.19 1.83
C GLY A 36 6.47 11.20 1.00
N LEU A 37 6.47 11.86 -0.16
CA LEU A 37 5.32 11.90 -1.07
C LEU A 37 4.98 10.52 -1.64
N VAL A 38 5.99 9.70 -1.99
CA VAL A 38 5.77 8.33 -2.49
C VAL A 38 5.10 7.45 -1.43
N ILE A 39 5.54 7.53 -0.17
CA ILE A 39 4.90 6.79 0.94
C ILE A 39 3.44 7.24 1.14
N VAL A 40 3.19 8.54 1.16
CA VAL A 40 1.83 9.07 1.33
C VAL A 40 0.91 8.58 0.21
N CYS A 41 1.35 8.62 -1.04
CA CYS A 41 0.59 8.09 -2.17
C CYS A 41 0.29 6.59 -2.01
N LEU A 42 1.28 5.78 -1.62
CA LEU A 42 1.08 4.35 -1.38
C LEU A 42 0.06 4.08 -0.26
N LEU A 43 0.12 4.84 0.83
CA LEU A 43 -0.83 4.70 1.94
C LEU A 43 -2.25 5.08 1.51
N ILE A 44 -2.42 6.16 0.75
CA ILE A 44 -3.73 6.58 0.23
C ILE A 44 -4.31 5.49 -0.66
N VAL A 45 -3.55 5.01 -1.65
CA VAL A 45 -4.00 3.94 -2.56
C VAL A 45 -4.31 2.66 -1.79
N GLY A 46 -3.45 2.25 -0.85
CA GLY A 46 -3.68 1.09 0.01
C GLY A 46 -4.96 1.21 0.84
N ALA A 47 -5.24 2.39 1.40
CA ALA A 47 -6.46 2.65 2.15
C ALA A 47 -7.71 2.53 1.27
N PHE A 48 -7.69 3.13 0.06
CA PHE A 48 -8.79 2.99 -0.89
C PHE A 48 -9.04 1.53 -1.27
N VAL A 49 -7.99 0.79 -1.63
CA VAL A 49 -8.09 -0.64 -1.97
C VAL A 49 -8.73 -1.41 -0.81
N LEU A 50 -8.32 -1.16 0.43
CA LEU A 50 -8.86 -1.85 1.60
C LEU A 50 -10.34 -1.52 1.85
N ILE A 51 -10.74 -0.25 1.69
CA ILE A 51 -12.13 0.18 1.83
C ILE A 51 -13.01 -0.46 0.75
N PHE A 52 -12.61 -0.37 -0.53
CA PHE A 52 -13.39 -0.92 -1.64
C PHE A 52 -13.42 -2.45 -1.64
N TYR A 53 -12.33 -3.11 -1.25
CA TYR A 53 -12.28 -4.57 -1.11
C TYR A 53 -13.30 -5.05 -0.07
N ASN A 54 -13.42 -4.36 1.06
CA ASN A 54 -14.41 -4.66 2.08
C ASN A 54 -15.85 -4.42 1.61
N GLN A 55 -16.11 -3.39 0.81
CA GLN A 55 -17.44 -3.15 0.23
C GLN A 55 -17.82 -4.25 -0.77
N CYS A 56 -16.93 -4.63 -1.68
CA CYS A 56 -17.17 -5.74 -2.62
C CYS A 56 -17.39 -7.07 -1.89
N ALA A 57 -16.61 -7.37 -0.86
CA ALA A 57 -16.79 -8.58 -0.06
C ALA A 57 -18.14 -8.61 0.69
N ARG A 58 -18.60 -7.45 1.19
CA ARG A 58 -19.92 -7.32 1.83
C ARG A 58 -21.06 -7.50 0.84
N LEU A 59 -20.96 -6.91 -0.36
CA LEU A 59 -21.96 -7.05 -1.43
C LEU A 59 -22.05 -8.50 -1.93
N VAL A 60 -20.92 -9.18 -2.10
CA VAL A 60 -20.89 -10.60 -2.49
C VAL A 60 -21.53 -11.50 -1.44
N ARG A 61 -21.33 -11.22 -0.14
CA ARG A 61 -22.00 -11.97 0.95
C ARG A 61 -23.51 -11.73 0.99
N GLY A 62 -23.97 -10.49 0.81
CA GLY A 62 -25.39 -10.17 0.77
C GLY A 62 -26.12 -10.89 -0.37
N LYS A 63 -25.55 -10.85 -1.58
CA LYS A 63 -26.11 -11.51 -2.77
C LYS A 63 -26.25 -13.04 -2.64
N ARG A 64 -25.40 -13.67 -1.83
CA ARG A 64 -25.42 -15.12 -1.59
C ARG A 64 -26.51 -15.56 -0.61
N SER A 65 -26.98 -14.64 0.25
CA SER A 65 -28.07 -14.92 1.18
C SER A 65 -29.43 -14.89 0.49
N ASP A 66 -29.64 -13.94 -0.44
CA ASP A 66 -30.90 -13.81 -1.19
C ASP A 66 -31.12 -14.91 -2.23
N SER A 67 -30.04 -15.53 -2.72
CA SER A 67 -30.12 -16.66 -3.66
C SER A 67 -30.27 -18.03 -2.96
N SER A 68 -29.99 -18.10 -1.65
CA SER A 68 -30.16 -19.32 -0.86
C SER A 68 -31.55 -19.45 -0.24
N SER A 69 -32.33 -18.38 -0.16
CA SER A 69 -33.73 -18.40 0.32
C SER A 69 -34.76 -18.63 -0.79
N ALA A 70 -34.30 -18.79 -2.04
CA ALA A 70 -35.13 -19.02 -3.22
C ALA A 70 -35.06 -20.48 -3.75
N ILE A 71 -34.46 -21.41 -3.00
CA ILE A 71 -34.44 -22.86 -3.28
C ILE A 71 -35.19 -23.59 -2.19
#